data_AF-A0A8C0BXP4-F1
#
_entry.id   AF-A0A8C0BXP4-F1
#
_cell.length_a   1.000
_cell.length_b   1.000
_cell.length_c   1.000
_cell.angle_alpha   90.00
_cell.angle_beta   90.00
_cell.angle_gamma   90.00
#
_symmetry.space_group_name_H-M   'P 1'
#
loop_
_entity.id
_entity.type
_entity.pdbx_description
1 polymer ?
#
loop_
_entity_poly.entity_id
_entity_poly.type
_entity_poly.pdbx_seq_one_letter_code
_entity_poly.pdbx_strand_id
1 'polypeptide(L)'
;MLSCTGTLLSAYFDLDAAHSFCQWQCCLQMGLYLNQLLCTPLSEPDLSRLYSGTLVHRLYQELKSTPSVENLFSLSPKMIQLYQVLLNTVESTVSPDFIQKMTKTKSEPCKKKKASNKKKKAIRCALTSFL
;
A
#
# COMPACT_ATOMS: atom_id res chain seq x y z
N MET A 1 -21.14 34.03 -14.59
CA MET A 1 -20.26 33.92 -13.42
C MET A 1 -20.51 32.59 -12.72
N LEU A 2 -19.99 31.50 -13.30
CA LEU A 2 -19.82 30.24 -12.57
C LEU A 2 -18.73 29.44 -13.31
N SER A 3 -17.48 29.91 -13.17
CA SER A 3 -16.33 29.10 -13.56
C SER A 3 -16.14 28.08 -12.46
N CYS A 4 -16.73 26.89 -12.63
CA CYS A 4 -16.42 25.74 -11.82
C CYS A 4 -14.90 25.48 -11.92
N THR A 5 -14.28 25.53 -10.76
CA THR A 5 -12.86 25.36 -10.48
C THR A 5 -12.37 23.99 -10.95
N GLY A 6 -12.07 23.87 -12.23
CA GLY A 6 -11.38 22.74 -12.86
C GLY A 6 -9.86 22.73 -12.59
N THR A 7 -9.40 23.24 -11.46
CA THR A 7 -7.96 23.48 -11.20
C THR A 7 -7.48 22.99 -9.82
N LEU A 8 -8.17 22.01 -9.20
CA LEU A 8 -7.69 21.37 -7.95
C LEU A 8 -7.67 19.83 -7.99
N LEU A 9 -7.87 19.21 -9.17
CA LEU A 9 -7.85 17.74 -9.34
C LEU A 9 -6.43 17.17 -9.56
N SER A 10 -5.41 17.82 -9.00
CA SER A 10 -4.06 17.24 -8.92
C SER A 10 -3.38 17.68 -7.62
N ALA A 11 -4.16 17.68 -6.52
CA ALA A 11 -3.59 17.61 -5.19
C ALA A 11 -2.57 16.47 -5.21
N TYR A 12 -1.30 16.83 -4.99
CA TYR A 12 -0.12 15.98 -4.99
C TYR A 12 -0.45 14.54 -4.60
N PHE A 13 -0.48 13.64 -5.59
CA PHE A 13 -0.75 12.23 -5.37
C PHE A 13 0.29 11.70 -4.39
N ASP A 14 -0.17 11.24 -3.21
CA ASP A 14 0.70 10.65 -2.20
C ASP A 14 1.22 9.31 -2.76
N LEU A 15 2.35 9.40 -3.45
CA LEU A 15 2.96 8.26 -4.15
C LEU A 15 3.29 7.12 -3.18
N ASP A 16 3.67 7.47 -1.95
CA ASP A 16 3.96 6.49 -0.91
C ASP A 16 2.68 5.77 -0.49
N ALA A 17 1.59 6.51 -0.25
CA ALA A 17 0.28 5.91 0.03
C ALA A 17 -0.18 4.98 -1.11
N ALA A 18 -0.07 5.44 -2.36
CA ALA A 18 -0.44 4.64 -3.52
C ALA A 18 0.40 3.37 -3.65
N HIS A 19 1.71 3.47 -3.43
CA HIS A 19 2.59 2.33 -3.45
C HIS A 19 2.24 1.33 -2.34
N SER A 20 1.97 1.80 -1.12
CA SER A 20 1.50 0.97 -0.02
C SER A 20 0.17 0.29 -0.33
N PHE A 21 -0.77 0.98 -0.98
CA PHE A 21 -2.05 0.41 -1.38
C PHE A 21 -1.87 -0.70 -2.42
N CYS A 22 -1.02 -0.49 -3.43
CA CYS A 22 -0.68 -1.53 -4.41
C CYS A 22 -0.04 -2.74 -3.73
N GLN A 23 0.90 -2.54 -2.80
CA GLN A 23 1.51 -3.65 -2.06
C GLN A 23 0.48 -4.44 -1.27
N TRP A 24 -0.42 -3.76 -0.56
CA TRP A 24 -1.48 -4.42 0.18
C TRP A 24 -2.39 -5.23 -0.75
N GLN A 25 -2.82 -4.67 -1.88
CA GLN A 25 -3.64 -5.39 -2.87
C GLN A 25 -2.93 -6.66 -3.38
N CYS A 26 -1.65 -6.56 -3.73
CA CYS A 26 -0.87 -7.71 -4.17
C CYS A 26 -0.79 -8.79 -3.08
N CYS A 27 -0.49 -8.42 -1.84
CA CYS A 27 -0.41 -9.37 -0.72
C CYS A 27 -1.76 -10.03 -0.43
N LEU A 28 -2.86 -9.25 -0.45
CA LEU A 28 -4.20 -9.75 -0.26
C LEU A 28 -4.58 -10.77 -1.33
N GLN A 29 -4.32 -10.44 -2.60
CA GLN A 29 -4.59 -11.32 -3.74
C GLN A 29 -3.80 -12.63 -3.64
N MET A 30 -2.51 -12.56 -3.31
CA MET A 30 -1.68 -13.75 -3.14
C MET A 30 -2.14 -14.63 -1.96
N GLY A 31 -2.57 -14.01 -0.86
CA GLY A 31 -3.15 -14.74 0.28
C GLY A 31 -4.42 -15.50 -0.07
N LEU A 32 -5.30 -14.90 -0.89
CA LEU A 32 -6.51 -15.56 -1.39
C LEU A 32 -6.17 -16.75 -2.30
N TYR A 33 -5.25 -16.57 -3.25
CA TYR A 33 -4.82 -17.67 -4.11
C TYR A 33 -4.18 -18.81 -3.33
N LEU A 34 -3.38 -18.50 -2.31
CA LEU A 34 -2.82 -19.52 -1.43
C LEU A 34 -3.93 -20.28 -0.67
N ASN A 35 -4.91 -19.55 -0.13
CA ASN A 35 -6.05 -20.17 0.55
C ASN A 35 -6.81 -21.13 -0.39
N GLN A 36 -7.07 -20.72 -1.63
CA GLN A 36 -7.73 -21.55 -2.63
C GLN A 36 -6.89 -22.78 -3.02
N LEU A 37 -5.58 -22.60 -3.21
CA LEU A 37 -4.65 -23.68 -3.54
C LEU A 37 -4.61 -24.77 -2.45
N LEU A 38 -4.79 -24.37 -1.19
CA LEU A 38 -4.85 -25.28 -0.03
C LEU A 38 -6.24 -25.90 0.19
N CYS A 39 -7.13 -25.83 -0.79
CA CYS A 39 -8.52 -26.29 -0.69
C CYS A 39 -9.35 -25.51 0.35
N THR A 40 -9.16 -24.20 0.42
CA THR A 40 -9.95 -23.25 1.25
C THR A 40 -10.01 -23.61 2.74
N PRO A 41 -8.87 -23.75 3.44
CA PRO A 41 -8.86 -24.04 4.87
C PRO A 41 -9.42 -22.88 5.72
N LEU A 42 -9.43 -21.65 5.18
CA LEU A 42 -10.04 -20.47 5.79
C LEU A 42 -11.25 -20.01 4.97
N SER A 43 -12.28 -19.52 5.65
CA SER A 43 -13.42 -18.88 5.01
C SER A 43 -12.97 -17.67 4.19
N GLU A 44 -13.43 -17.57 2.94
CA GLU A 44 -13.12 -16.43 2.09
C GLU A 44 -13.75 -15.14 2.67
N PRO A 45 -12.97 -14.05 2.77
CA PRO A 45 -13.49 -12.78 3.27
C PRO A 45 -14.34 -12.06 2.23
N ASP A 46 -15.31 -11.27 2.70
CA ASP A 46 -16.00 -10.31 1.84
C ASP A 46 -15.05 -9.14 1.48
N LEU A 47 -14.56 -9.17 0.24
CA LEU A 47 -13.61 -8.19 -0.27
C LEU A 47 -14.15 -6.75 -0.27
N SER A 48 -15.46 -6.57 -0.48
CA SER A 48 -16.06 -5.23 -0.51
C SER A 48 -15.98 -4.55 0.87
N ARG A 49 -16.04 -5.36 1.93
CA ARG A 49 -15.91 -4.91 3.33
C ARG A 49 -14.45 -4.84 3.77
N LEU A 50 -13.61 -5.74 3.28
CA LEU A 50 -12.20 -5.82 3.67
C LEU A 50 -11.35 -4.73 3.00
N TYR A 51 -11.62 -4.42 1.74
CA TYR A 51 -10.85 -3.46 0.95
C TYR A 51 -11.77 -2.57 0.11
N SER A 52 -11.87 -1.30 0.49
CA SER A 52 -12.50 -0.26 -0.32
C SER A 52 -11.68 1.03 -0.25
N GLY A 53 -11.69 1.81 -1.34
CA GLY A 53 -10.88 3.04 -1.44
C GLY A 53 -11.07 3.99 -0.25
N THR A 54 -12.31 4.17 0.20
CA THR A 54 -12.63 5.00 1.37
C THR A 54 -12.08 4.44 2.67
N LEU A 55 -12.18 3.12 2.88
CA LEU A 55 -11.68 2.46 4.08
C LEU A 55 -10.15 2.54 4.16
N VAL A 56 -9.47 2.18 3.08
CA VAL A 56 -8.00 2.13 3.06
C VAL A 56 -7.39 3.52 3.17
N HIS A 57 -8.02 4.51 2.55
CA HIS A 57 -7.59 5.90 2.65
C HIS A 57 -7.77 6.43 4.07
N ARG A 58 -8.94 6.22 4.71
CA ARG A 58 -9.15 6.64 6.11
C ARG A 58 -8.16 5.97 7.05
N LEU A 59 -7.99 4.66 6.94
CA LEU A 59 -7.06 3.90 7.76
C LEU A 59 -5.62 4.43 7.62
N TYR A 60 -5.18 4.72 6.40
CA TYR A 60 -3.87 5.31 6.16
C TYR A 60 -3.70 6.67 6.86
N GLN A 61 -4.72 7.54 6.79
CA GLN A 61 -4.65 8.84 7.47
C GLN A 61 -4.59 8.68 8.99
N GLU A 62 -5.41 7.79 9.57
CA GLU A 62 -5.39 7.50 11.01
C GLU A 62 -4.02 6.95 11.45
N LEU A 63 -3.46 6.00 10.70
CA LEU A 63 -2.13 5.45 10.97
C LEU A 63 -1.02 6.51 10.86
N LYS A 64 -1.14 7.43 9.89
CA LYS A 64 -0.19 8.53 9.69
C LYS A 64 -0.24 9.56 10.81
N SER A 65 -1.41 9.79 11.41
CA SER A 65 -1.60 10.74 12.52
C SER A 65 -1.36 10.13 13.90
N THR A 66 -1.39 8.81 14.04
CA THR A 66 -1.32 8.14 15.35
C THR A 66 0.13 7.82 15.74
N PRO A 67 0.57 8.12 16.98
CA PRO A 67 1.95 7.87 17.40
C PRO A 67 2.30 6.39 17.60
N SER A 68 1.31 5.50 17.78
CA SER A 68 1.51 4.04 17.85
C SER A 68 0.26 3.26 17.47
N VAL A 69 0.42 2.05 16.94
CA VAL A 69 -0.69 1.21 16.43
C VAL A 69 -1.59 0.71 17.57
N GLU A 70 -1.07 0.59 18.77
CA GLU A 70 -1.82 0.18 19.96
C GLU A 70 -2.92 1.20 20.30
N ASN A 71 -2.69 2.48 20.01
CA ASN A 71 -3.70 3.53 20.21
C ASN A 71 -4.89 3.39 19.24
N LEU A 72 -4.66 2.86 18.03
CA LEU A 72 -5.73 2.59 17.07
C LEU A 72 -6.70 1.52 17.59
N PHE A 73 -6.16 0.55 18.34
CA PHE A 73 -6.93 -0.56 18.91
C PHE A 73 -7.29 -0.36 20.38
N SER A 74 -7.06 0.84 20.94
CA SER A 74 -7.31 1.16 22.36
C SER A 74 -8.71 0.82 22.84
N LEU A 75 -9.71 0.87 21.94
CA LEU A 75 -11.11 0.52 22.21
C LEU A 75 -11.36 -1.00 22.30
N SER A 76 -10.37 -1.84 21.98
CA SER A 76 -10.52 -3.30 21.98
C SER A 76 -9.24 -4.03 22.42
N PRO A 77 -9.18 -4.48 23.69
CA PRO A 77 -8.04 -5.26 24.20
C PRO A 77 -7.77 -6.54 23.40
N LYS A 78 -8.83 -7.16 22.87
CA LYS A 78 -8.72 -8.36 22.04
C LYS A 78 -7.99 -8.08 20.72
N MET A 79 -8.24 -6.93 20.10
CA MET A 79 -7.54 -6.53 18.88
C MET A 79 -6.06 -6.27 19.12
N ILE A 80 -5.71 -5.63 20.24
CA ILE A 80 -4.31 -5.43 20.64
C ILE A 80 -3.59 -6.76 20.82
N GLN A 81 -4.20 -7.72 21.52
CA GLN A 81 -3.62 -9.05 21.72
C GLN A 81 -3.41 -9.78 20.39
N LEU A 82 -4.40 -9.76 19.49
CA LEU A 82 -4.27 -10.38 18.17
C LEU A 82 -3.15 -9.74 17.35
N TYR A 83 -3.05 -8.41 17.35
CA TYR A 83 -1.97 -7.69 16.69
C TYR A 83 -0.59 -8.11 17.22
N GLN A 84 -0.43 -8.16 18.55
CA GLN A 84 0.83 -8.58 19.18
C GLN A 84 1.19 -10.03 18.84
N VAL A 85 0.23 -10.95 18.87
CA VAL A 85 0.46 -12.36 18.49
C VAL A 85 0.93 -12.45 17.04
N LEU A 86 0.26 -11.75 16.13
CA LEU A 86 0.64 -11.74 14.71
C LEU A 86 2.03 -11.13 14.50
N LEU A 87 2.30 -9.98 15.12
CA LEU A 87 3.59 -9.30 15.01
C LEU A 87 4.73 -10.20 15.52
N ASN A 88 4.58 -10.76 16.73
CA ASN A 88 5.58 -11.66 17.32
C ASN A 88 5.81 -12.91 16.45
N THR A 89 4.74 -13.44 15.84
CA THR A 89 4.85 -14.59 14.93
C THR A 89 5.63 -14.21 13.67
N VAL A 90 5.38 -13.04 13.09
CA VAL A 90 6.15 -12.55 11.93
C VAL A 90 7.61 -12.30 12.31
N GLU A 91 7.87 -11.62 13.43
CA GLU A 91 9.23 -11.33 13.89
C GLU A 91 10.06 -12.58 14.21
N SER A 92 9.41 -13.65 14.71
CA SER A 92 10.08 -14.92 14.99
C SER A 92 10.27 -15.82 13.77
N THR A 93 9.44 -15.67 12.73
CA THR A 93 9.52 -16.48 11.51
C THR A 93 10.39 -15.85 10.43
N VAL A 94 10.53 -14.53 10.44
CA VAL A 94 11.33 -13.77 9.49
C VAL A 94 12.73 -13.54 10.07
N SER A 95 13.78 -13.75 9.26
CA SER A 95 15.16 -13.52 9.71
C SER A 95 15.34 -12.06 10.18
N PRO A 96 16.01 -11.81 11.32
CA PRO A 96 16.22 -10.46 11.84
C PRO A 96 16.95 -9.54 10.85
N ASP A 97 17.76 -10.10 9.95
CA ASP A 97 18.46 -9.36 8.89
C ASP A 97 17.50 -8.74 7.86
N PHE A 98 16.34 -9.37 7.64
CA PHE A 98 15.32 -8.90 6.69
C PHE A 98 14.57 -7.68 7.23
N ILE A 99 14.22 -7.71 8.52
CA ILE A 99 13.51 -6.61 9.20
C ILE A 99 14.42 -5.38 9.33
N GLN A 100 15.70 -5.57 9.66
CA GLN A 100 16.66 -4.47 9.82
C GLN A 100 16.97 -3.74 8.50
N LYS A 101 16.92 -4.46 7.36
CA LYS A 101 17.13 -3.86 6.04
C LYS A 101 16.00 -2.90 5.64
N MET A 102 14.76 -3.17 6.07
CA MET A 102 13.63 -2.29 5.77
C MET A 102 13.66 -0.97 6.55
N THR A 103 14.17 -0.96 7.79
CA THR A 103 14.27 0.26 8.61
C THR A 103 15.47 1.15 8.24
N LYS A 104 16.51 0.59 7.62
CA LYS A 104 17.73 1.31 7.21
C LYS A 104 17.67 1.93 5.81
N THR A 105 16.67 1.63 4.99
CA THR A 105 16.56 2.22 3.64
C THR A 105 15.97 3.63 3.72
N LYS A 106 16.69 4.56 4.36
CA LYS A 106 16.55 5.99 4.06
C LYS A 106 17.18 6.20 2.69
N SER A 107 16.36 6.54 1.72
CA SER A 107 16.74 6.81 0.34
C SER A 107 17.89 7.81 0.27
N GLU A 108 18.99 7.40 -0.36
CA GLU A 108 19.96 8.36 -0.89
C GLU A 108 19.24 9.31 -1.86
N PRO A 109 19.52 10.62 -1.83
CA PRO A 109 18.93 11.55 -2.79
C PRO A 109 19.40 11.18 -4.21
N CYS A 110 18.43 10.90 -5.09
CA CYS A 110 18.66 10.64 -6.49
C CYS A 110 19.40 11.85 -7.11
N LYS A 111 20.70 11.69 -7.41
CA LYS A 111 21.49 12.74 -8.05
C LYS A 111 20.91 13.03 -9.43
N LYS A 112 20.33 14.23 -9.58
CA LYS A 112 19.88 14.79 -10.87
C LYS A 112 20.99 14.67 -11.92
N LYS A 113 20.85 13.73 -12.87
CA LYS A 113 21.69 13.71 -14.07
C LYS A 113 21.21 14.79 -15.02
N LYS A 114 22.13 15.71 -15.34
CA LYS A 114 21.98 16.83 -16.27
C LYS A 114 21.44 16.35 -17.62
N ALA A 115 20.54 17.15 -18.18
CA ALA A 115 20.02 17.03 -19.53
C ALA A 115 21.15 16.98 -20.57
N SER A 116 21.02 16.09 -21.55
CA SER A 116 21.65 16.29 -22.84
C SER A 116 20.64 15.99 -23.94
N ASN A 117 20.35 17.04 -24.69
CA ASN A 117 19.45 17.08 -25.84
C ASN A 117 19.92 16.10 -26.92
N LYS A 118 19.08 15.14 -27.32
CA LYS A 118 19.14 14.60 -28.68
C LYS A 118 17.76 14.18 -29.18
N LYS A 119 17.15 15.14 -29.87
CA LYS A 119 16.01 15.05 -30.79
C LYS A 119 16.08 13.76 -31.61
N LYS A 120 15.01 12.94 -31.62
CA LYS A 120 14.61 12.10 -32.77
C LYS A 120 13.19 11.51 -32.61
N LYS A 121 12.30 12.07 -33.44
CA LYS A 121 11.16 11.53 -34.20
C LYS A 121 10.13 10.62 -33.49
N ALA A 122 8.88 11.08 -33.58
CA ALA A 122 7.66 10.39 -33.19
C ALA A 122 7.50 9.02 -33.86
N ILE A 123 7.10 8.04 -33.06
CA ILE A 123 6.47 6.80 -33.53
C ILE A 123 5.15 6.71 -32.76
N ARG A 124 4.04 6.82 -33.49
CA ARG A 124 2.71 6.47 -33.02
C ARG A 124 2.68 4.95 -32.85
N CYS A 125 2.35 4.47 -31.65
CA CYS A 125 1.77 3.14 -31.49
C CYS A 125 0.40 3.31 -30.86
N ALA A 126 -0.62 3.12 -31.69
CA ALA A 126 -1.94 2.70 -31.26
C ALA A 126 -1.89 1.21 -30.84
N LEU A 127 -3.00 0.76 -30.25
CA LEU A 127 -3.32 -0.57 -29.73
C LEU A 127 -2.79 -0.85 -28.32
N THR A 128 -3.56 -1.36 -27.37
CA THR A 128 -4.99 -1.71 -27.28
C THR A 128 -5.24 -2.03 -25.81
N SER A 129 -6.42 -1.67 -25.34
CA SER A 129 -7.12 -2.27 -24.20
C SER A 129 -6.88 -3.78 -24.08
N PHE A 130 -6.52 -4.25 -22.90
CA PHE A 130 -6.81 -5.62 -22.48
C PHE A 130 -7.49 -5.59 -21.12
N LEU A 131 -8.54 -6.41 -21.07
CA LEU A 131 -9.58 -6.60 -20.05
C LEU A 131 -9.04 -6.82 -18.64
#